data_AF-A0A1F8CK20-F1
#
_entry.id   AF-A0A1F8CK20-F1
#
_cell.length_a   1.000
_cell.length_b   1.000
_cell.length_c   1.000
_cell.angle_alpha   90.00
_cell.angle_beta   90.00
_cell.angle_gamma   90.00
#
_symmetry.space_group_name_H-M   'P 1'
#
loop_
_entity.id
_entity.type
_entity.pdbx_description
1 polymer ?
#
loop_
_entity_poly.entity_id
_entity_poly.type
_entity_poly.pdbx_seq_one_letter_code
_entity_poly.pdbx_strand_id
1 'polypeptide(L)'
;MRKYYTFEQHLKESLKDPEFRKVWEDSETEYQLSRQLIEKRLAQKMSQRQLAKKAKTTQAVICRIETMDANPSLSLLKKIAVALGSKIQVSLN
;
A
#
# COMPACT_ATOMS: atom_id res chain seq x y z
N MET A 1 -35.83 11.63 2.89
CA MET A 1 -34.39 11.97 2.71
C MET A 1 -33.58 10.69 2.69
N ARG A 2 -32.71 10.48 1.70
CA ARG A 2 -31.75 9.35 1.71
C ARG A 2 -30.74 9.62 2.82
N LYS A 3 -30.64 8.73 3.81
CA LYS A 3 -29.53 8.75 4.78
C LYS A 3 -28.25 8.38 4.03
N TYR A 4 -27.31 9.30 3.92
CA TYR A 4 -25.98 9.01 3.40
C TYR A 4 -25.15 8.38 4.51
N TYR A 5 -24.62 7.20 4.22
CA TYR A 5 -23.75 6.47 5.11
C TYR A 5 -22.31 6.74 4.68
N THR A 6 -21.52 7.36 5.57
CA THR A 6 -20.11 7.68 5.28
C THR A 6 -19.23 6.45 5.44
N PHE A 7 -18.06 6.46 4.78
CA PHE A 7 -17.06 5.41 4.98
C PHE A 7 -16.65 5.27 6.44
N GLU A 8 -16.45 6.38 7.16
CA GLU A 8 -16.06 6.35 8.57
C GLU A 8 -17.14 5.70 9.44
N GLN A 9 -18.41 6.01 9.19
CA GLN A 9 -19.54 5.36 9.87
C GLN A 9 -19.61 3.87 9.52
N HIS A 10 -19.33 3.51 8.26
CA HIS A 10 -19.26 2.11 7.83
C HIS A 10 -18.17 1.34 8.55
N LEU A 11 -16.95 1.86 8.50
CA LEU A 11 -15.80 1.24 9.10
C LEU A 11 -15.98 1.07 10.61
N LYS A 12 -16.50 2.10 11.30
CA LYS A 12 -16.78 2.03 12.74
C LYS A 12 -17.78 0.93 13.08
N GLU A 13 -18.78 0.70 12.24
CA GLU A 13 -19.74 -0.38 12.45
C GLU A 13 -19.13 -1.75 12.15
N SER A 14 -18.41 -1.89 11.04
CA SER A 14 -17.75 -3.14 10.66
C SER A 14 -16.69 -3.58 11.67
N LEU A 15 -15.95 -2.65 12.27
CA LEU A 15 -14.95 -2.94 13.31
C LEU A 15 -15.54 -3.46 14.62
N LYS A 16 -16.87 -3.45 14.80
CA LYS A 16 -17.53 -4.12 15.94
C LYS A 16 -17.54 -5.64 15.78
N ASP A 17 -17.46 -6.15 14.56
CA ASP A 17 -17.30 -7.58 14.29
C ASP A 17 -15.85 -8.00 14.57
N PRO A 18 -15.60 -8.90 15.54
CA PRO A 18 -14.25 -9.35 15.87
C PRO A 18 -13.50 -10.01 14.70
N GLU A 19 -14.18 -10.74 13.82
CA GLU A 19 -13.55 -11.40 12.67
C GLU A 19 -13.07 -10.36 11.64
N PHE A 20 -13.95 -9.39 11.32
CA PHE A 20 -13.59 -8.28 10.45
C PHE A 20 -12.43 -7.47 11.03
N ARG A 21 -12.52 -7.14 12.34
CA ARG A 21 -11.50 -6.35 13.03
C ARG A 21 -10.13 -7.02 12.97
N LYS A 22 -10.07 -8.32 13.22
CA LYS A 22 -8.83 -9.08 13.18
C LYS A 22 -8.19 -9.00 11.79
N VAL A 23 -8.94 -9.30 10.73
CA VAL A 23 -8.42 -9.23 9.35
C VAL A 23 -8.01 -7.81 8.97
N TRP A 24 -8.76 -6.80 9.43
CA TRP A 24 -8.43 -5.40 9.22
C TRP A 24 -7.08 -5.04 9.87
N GLU A 25 -6.92 -5.34 11.16
CA GLU A 25 -5.70 -5.06 11.93
C GLU A 25 -4.50 -5.85 11.38
N ASP A 26 -4.69 -7.12 11.01
CA ASP A 26 -3.64 -7.97 10.42
C ASP A 26 -3.14 -7.43 9.06
N SER A 27 -3.99 -6.71 8.31
CA SER A 27 -3.64 -6.15 6.99
C SER A 27 -2.97 -4.76 7.02
N GLU A 28 -2.86 -4.16 8.21
CA GLU A 28 -2.44 -2.77 8.38
C GLU A 28 -1.03 -2.53 7.84
N THR A 29 -0.12 -3.49 8.00
CA THR A 29 1.27 -3.35 7.55
C THR A 29 1.36 -3.26 6.03
N GLU A 30 0.68 -4.15 5.32
CA GLU A 30 0.60 -4.19 3.86
C GLU A 30 -0.10 -2.95 3.32
N TYR A 31 -1.16 -2.50 4.00
CA TYR A 31 -1.85 -1.26 3.66
C TYR A 31 -0.93 -0.04 3.76
N GLN A 32 -0.21 0.11 4.87
CA GLN A 32 0.71 1.22 5.10
C GLN A 32 1.84 1.25 4.06
N LEU A 33 2.41 0.08 3.72
CA LEU A 33 3.38 -0.05 2.65
C LEU A 33 2.80 0.40 1.31
N SER A 34 1.64 -0.14 0.94
CA SER A 34 0.97 0.13 -0.35
C SER A 34 0.62 1.61 -0.49
N ARG A 35 0.02 2.21 0.54
CA ARG A 35 -0.36 3.62 0.56
C ARG A 35 0.84 4.53 0.34
N GLN A 36 1.91 4.34 1.12
CA GLN A 36 3.12 5.16 0.99
C GLN A 36 3.76 5.03 -0.39
N LEU A 37 3.76 3.83 -0.97
CA LEU A 37 4.28 3.58 -2.31
C LEU A 37 3.51 4.34 -3.38
N ILE A 38 2.18 4.25 -3.34
CA ILE A 38 1.28 4.95 -4.27
C ILE A 38 1.46 6.46 -4.13
N GLU A 39 1.45 6.99 -2.91
CA GLU A 39 1.63 8.42 -2.63
C GLU A 39 2.94 8.95 -3.22
N LYS A 40 4.07 8.27 -2.95
CA LYS A 40 5.38 8.68 -3.46
C LYS A 40 5.45 8.57 -4.98
N ARG A 41 4.87 7.52 -5.58
CA ARG A 41 4.82 7.36 -7.03
C ARG A 41 4.02 8.49 -7.69
N LEU A 42 2.86 8.83 -7.14
CA LEU A 42 1.99 9.89 -7.64
C LEU A 42 2.60 11.28 -7.46
N ALA A 43 3.28 11.55 -6.33
CA ALA A 43 4.02 12.79 -6.12
C ALA A 43 5.09 13.03 -7.18
N GLN A 44 5.66 11.96 -7.74
CA GLN A 44 6.63 12.01 -8.83
C GLN A 44 6.01 11.91 -10.23
N LYS A 45 4.67 11.92 -10.33
CA LYS A 45 3.91 11.81 -11.58
C LYS A 45 4.31 10.56 -12.39
N MET A 46 4.62 9.45 -11.72
CA MET A 46 5.02 8.20 -12.36
C MET A 46 3.84 7.23 -12.52
N SER A 47 3.74 6.62 -13.69
CA SER A 47 2.92 5.40 -13.87
C SER A 47 3.59 4.19 -13.25
N GLN A 48 2.81 3.14 -12.97
CA GLN A 48 3.35 1.86 -12.49
C GLN A 48 4.38 1.26 -13.47
N ARG A 49 4.18 1.41 -14.78
CA ARG A 49 5.14 0.95 -15.82
C ARG A 49 6.48 1.70 -15.74
N GLN A 50 6.43 3.02 -15.52
CA GLN A 50 7.64 3.82 -15.38
C GLN A 50 8.41 3.47 -14.10
N LEU A 51 7.70 3.29 -12.98
CA LEU A 51 8.31 2.84 -11.74
C LEU A 51 8.96 1.46 -11.90
N ALA A 52 8.25 0.51 -12.51
CA ALA A 52 8.75 -0.83 -12.76
C ALA A 52 10.05 -0.81 -13.59
N LYS A 53 10.09 -0.01 -14.67
CA LYS A 53 11.28 0.15 -15.51
C LYS A 53 12.47 0.69 -14.71
N LYS A 54 12.26 1.73 -13.87
CA LYS A 54 13.32 2.30 -13.03
C LYS A 54 13.79 1.32 -11.94
N ALA A 55 12.87 0.58 -11.33
CA ALA A 55 13.15 -0.39 -10.27
C ALA A 55 13.67 -1.74 -10.79
N LYS A 56 13.82 -1.89 -12.12
CA LYS A 56 14.23 -3.14 -12.78
C LYS A 56 13.33 -4.33 -12.39
N THR A 57 12.02 -4.13 -12.46
CA THR A 57 10.98 -5.13 -12.21
C THR A 57 9.85 -4.99 -13.24
N THR A 58 8.74 -5.73 -13.07
CA THR A 58 7.58 -5.68 -13.97
C THR A 58 6.45 -4.82 -13.39
N GLN A 59 5.59 -4.29 -14.26
CA GLN A 59 4.41 -3.55 -13.81
C GLN A 59 3.44 -4.43 -13.02
N ALA A 60 3.34 -5.73 -13.32
CA ALA A 60 2.55 -6.67 -12.54
C ALA A 60 3.06 -6.82 -11.10
N VAL A 61 4.40 -6.82 -10.89
CA VAL A 61 4.98 -6.84 -9.55
C VAL A 61 4.66 -5.56 -8.79
N ILE A 62 4.80 -4.38 -9.41
CA ILE A 62 4.41 -3.11 -8.79
C ILE A 62 2.92 -3.11 -8.45
N CYS A 63 2.06 -3.57 -9.36
CA CYS A 63 0.62 -3.64 -9.16
C CYS A 63 0.28 -4.48 -7.93
N ARG A 64 0.81 -5.70 -7.82
CA ARG A 64 0.54 -6.58 -6.66
C ARG A 64 0.97 -5.97 -5.34
N ILE A 65 2.09 -5.24 -5.30
CA ILE A 65 2.51 -4.53 -4.10
C ILE A 65 1.52 -3.40 -3.77
N GLU A 66 1.09 -2.62 -4.75
CA GLU A 66 0.14 -1.51 -4.54
C GLU A 66 -1.28 -1.99 -4.18
N THR A 67 -1.63 -3.23 -4.50
CA THR A 67 -2.93 -3.84 -4.17
C THR A 67 -2.88 -4.78 -2.97
N MET A 68 -1.80 -4.76 -2.17
CA MET A 68 -1.62 -5.63 -0.99
C MET A 68 -1.63 -7.14 -1.30
N ASP A 69 -1.42 -7.53 -2.56
CA ASP A 69 -1.43 -8.92 -3.05
C ASP A 69 0.00 -9.48 -3.23
N ALA A 70 0.95 -8.96 -2.46
CA ALA A 70 2.33 -9.41 -2.49
C ALA A 70 3.01 -9.28 -1.14
N ASN A 71 3.92 -10.21 -0.86
CA ASN A 71 4.92 -10.10 0.19
C ASN A 71 6.29 -9.79 -0.45
N PRO A 72 6.60 -8.51 -0.76
CA PRO A 72 7.83 -8.15 -1.44
C PRO A 72 9.05 -8.33 -0.52
N SER A 73 10.13 -8.86 -1.08
CA SER A 73 11.40 -8.92 -0.35
C SER A 73 11.96 -7.51 -0.06
N LEU A 74 12.71 -7.37 1.03
CA LEU A 74 13.43 -6.13 1.35
C LEU A 74 14.35 -5.67 0.20
N SER A 75 14.92 -6.59 -0.57
CA SER A 75 15.77 -6.25 -1.72
C SER A 75 14.97 -5.61 -2.86
N LEU A 76 13.74 -6.06 -3.11
CA LEU A 76 12.82 -5.43 -4.06
C LEU A 76 12.38 -4.05 -3.56
N LEU A 77 12.00 -3.94 -2.28
CA LEU A 77 11.62 -2.67 -1.66
C LEU A 77 12.75 -1.63 -1.75
N LYS A 78 14.00 -2.02 -1.53
CA LYS A 78 15.17 -1.15 -1.72
C LYS A 78 15.30 -0.65 -3.16
N LYS A 79 15.14 -1.51 -4.17
CA LYS A 79 15.18 -1.11 -5.59
C LYS A 79 14.08 -0.12 -5.93
N ILE A 80 12.87 -0.36 -5.44
CA ILE A 80 11.72 0.52 -5.63
C ILE A 80 11.95 1.86 -4.94
N ALA A 81 12.45 1.88 -3.70
CA ALA A 81 12.78 3.11 -2.98
C ALA A 81 13.81 3.94 -3.75
N VAL A 82 14.88 3.32 -4.26
CA VAL A 82 15.88 4.01 -5.09
C VAL A 82 15.25 4.58 -6.37
N ALA A 83 14.37 3.83 -7.03
CA ALA A 83 13.65 4.30 -8.23
C ALA A 83 12.74 5.51 -7.94
N LEU A 84 12.24 5.62 -6.72
CA LEU A 84 11.47 6.73 -6.18
C LEU A 84 12.34 7.79 -5.49
N GLY A 85 13.67 7.76 -5.62
CA GLY A 85 14.55 8.72 -4.94
C GLY A 85 14.37 8.78 -3.41
N SER A 86 13.95 7.66 -2.82
CA SER A 86 13.59 7.51 -1.40
C SER A 86 14.49 6.50 -0.71
N LYS A 87 14.40 6.42 0.62
CA LYS A 87 15.11 5.42 1.45
C LYS A 87 14.08 4.61 2.24
N ILE A 88 14.36 3.34 2.47
CA ILE A 88 13.56 2.50 3.36
C ILE A 88 13.96 2.81 4.80
N GLN A 89 12.96 3.05 5.65
CA GLN A 89 13.07 3.12 7.10
C GLN A 89 12.18 2.02 7.69
N VAL A 90 12.70 1.31 8.69
CA VAL A 90 11.94 0.28 9.43
C VAL A 90 11.86 0.74 10.87
N SER A 91 10.65 0.76 11.44
CA SER A 91 10.39 1.01 12.85
C SER A 91 9.52 -0.11 13.41
N LEU A 92 9.78 -0.47 14.66
CA LEU A 92 8.97 -1.40 15.45
C LEU A 92 8.45 -0.57 16.62
N ASN A 93 7.16 -0.25 16.57
CA ASN A 93 6.51 0.67 17.49
C ASN A 93 5.15 0.12 17.90
#